data_AF-A0A523SJ05-F1
#
_entry.id   AF-A0A523SJ05-F1
#
_cell.length_a   1.000
_cell.length_b   1.000
_cell.length_c   1.000
_cell.angle_alpha   90.00
_cell.angle_beta   90.00
_cell.angle_gamma   90.00
#
_symmetry.space_group_name_H-M   'P 1'
#
loop_
_entity.id
_entity.type
_entity.pdbx_description
1 polymer ?
#
loop_
_entity_poly.entity_id
_entity_poly.type
_entity_poly.pdbx_seq_one_letter_code
_entity_poly.pdbx_strand_id
1 'polypeptide(L)'
;MAFPTIGATEAIIVLVVILIVFGVGKLPQVGGALGKGIREFRRGKAGLIEEIGEEEEEEEETPKRKRAAKELTKGKTKAKQS
;
A
#
# COMPACT_ATOMS: atom_id res chain seq x y z
N MET A 1 38.19 -8.06 -21.05
CA MET A 1 37.17 -9.06 -20.70
C MET A 1 35.92 -8.31 -20.30
N ALA A 2 34.90 -8.35 -21.15
CA ALA A 2 33.65 -7.63 -20.92
C ALA A 2 32.82 -8.40 -19.89
N PHE A 3 32.48 -7.75 -18.78
CA PHE A 3 31.39 -8.24 -17.94
C PHE A 3 30.09 -8.05 -18.73
N PRO A 4 29.34 -9.11 -19.04
CA PRO A 4 28.01 -8.94 -19.60
C PRO A 4 27.20 -8.20 -18.55
N THR A 5 26.79 -6.97 -18.86
CA THR A 5 25.83 -6.23 -18.05
C THR A 5 24.59 -7.10 -17.98
N ILE A 6 24.31 -7.67 -16.79
CA ILE A 6 23.12 -8.49 -16.56
C ILE A 6 21.92 -7.61 -16.90
N GLY A 7 21.41 -7.80 -18.11
CA GLY A 7 20.27 -7.10 -18.62
C GLY A 7 18.99 -7.84 -18.23
N ALA A 8 17.87 -7.27 -18.67
CA ALA A 8 16.57 -7.93 -18.53
C ALA A 8 16.58 -9.34 -19.15
N THR A 9 17.35 -9.55 -20.23
CA THR A 9 17.46 -10.85 -20.91
C THR A 9 18.13 -11.92 -20.04
N GLU A 10 19.29 -11.63 -19.43
CA GLU A 10 19.97 -12.57 -18.54
C GLU A 10 19.12 -12.89 -17.30
N ALA A 11 18.43 -11.88 -16.74
CA ALA A 11 17.52 -12.09 -15.62
C ALA A 11 16.36 -13.03 -15.99
N ILE A 12 15.82 -12.93 -17.21
CA ILE A 12 14.77 -13.85 -17.71
C ILE A 12 15.32 -15.27 -17.85
N ILE A 13 16.54 -15.45 -18.37
CA ILE A 13 17.14 -16.78 -18.52
C ILE A 13 17.30 -17.47 -17.15
N VAL A 14 17.83 -16.75 -16.15
CA VAL A 14 17.96 -17.26 -14.79
C VAL A 14 16.59 -17.58 -14.18
N LEU A 15 15.60 -16.70 -14.40
CA LEU A 15 14.23 -16.93 -13.95
C LEU A 15 13.65 -18.23 -14.54
N VAL A 16 13.85 -18.49 -15.82
CA VAL A 16 13.39 -19.74 -16.47
C VAL A 16 14.05 -20.97 -15.85
N VAL A 17 15.35 -20.94 -15.57
CA VAL A 17 16.04 -22.07 -14.90
C VAL A 17 15.44 -22.34 -13.51
N ILE A 18 15.22 -21.28 -12.73
CA ILE A 18 14.56 -21.37 -11.42
C ILE A 18 13.13 -21.92 -11.56
N LEU A 19 12.38 -21.48 -12.57
CA LEU A 19 11.03 -21.98 -12.85
C LEU A 19 11.01 -23.45 -13.26
N ILE A 20 12.05 -23.97 -13.89
CA ILE A 20 12.15 -25.41 -14.20
C ILE A 20 12.39 -26.22 -12.92
N VAL A 21 13.29 -25.76 -12.06
CA VAL A 21 13.62 -26.46 -10.80
C VAL A 21 12.47 -26.42 -9.80
N PHE A 22 11.87 -25.24 -9.59
CA PHE A 22 10.81 -25.04 -8.60
C PHE A 22 9.40 -25.19 -9.19
N GLY A 23 9.22 -25.03 -10.49
CA GLY A 23 7.92 -25.01 -11.15
C GLY A 23 7.26 -23.62 -11.16
N VAL A 24 6.54 -23.30 -12.24
CA VAL A 24 5.81 -22.03 -12.41
C VAL A 24 4.73 -21.78 -11.35
N GLY A 25 4.19 -22.84 -10.74
CA GLY A 25 3.17 -22.75 -9.69
C GLY A 25 3.71 -22.41 -8.30
N LYS A 26 5.00 -22.63 -8.03
CA LYS A 26 5.57 -22.39 -6.70
C LYS A 26 5.89 -20.92 -6.43
N LEU A 27 6.28 -20.15 -7.44
CA LEU A 27 6.53 -18.71 -7.27
C LEU A 27 5.30 -17.92 -6.77
N PRO A 28 4.09 -18.04 -7.37
CA PRO A 28 2.93 -17.32 -6.85
C PRO A 28 2.48 -17.84 -5.48
N GLN A 29 2.68 -19.13 -5.19
CA GLN A 29 2.38 -19.70 -3.87
C GLN A 29 3.27 -19.09 -2.78
N VAL A 30 4.59 -19.02 -3.01
CA VAL A 30 5.56 -18.42 -2.08
C VAL A 30 5.40 -16.91 -2.02
N GLY A 31 5.24 -16.24 -3.17
CA GLY A 31 5.01 -14.79 -3.24
C GLY A 31 3.72 -14.36 -2.55
N GLY A 32 2.65 -15.15 -2.63
CA GLY A 32 1.41 -14.91 -1.91
C GLY A 32 1.56 -15.00 -0.39
N ALA A 33 2.32 -15.98 0.10
CA ALA A 33 2.62 -16.12 1.54
C ALA A 33 3.53 -14.98 2.04
N LEU A 34 4.61 -14.68 1.32
CA LEU A 34 5.51 -13.57 1.62
C LEU A 34 4.78 -12.22 1.55
N GLY A 35 3.92 -12.02 0.57
CA GLY A 35 3.16 -10.77 0.39
C GLY A 35 2.20 -10.51 1.55
N LYS A 36 1.53 -11.55 2.06
CA LYS A 36 0.71 -11.45 3.28
C LYS A 36 1.56 -11.08 4.49
N GLY A 37 2.69 -11.76 4.70
CA GLY A 37 3.62 -11.44 5.78
C GLY A 37 4.18 -10.02 5.70
N ILE A 38 4.58 -9.55 4.52
CA ILE A 38 5.04 -8.17 4.32
C ILE A 38 3.90 -7.16 4.59
N ARG A 39 2.67 -7.47 4.18
CA ARG A 39 1.51 -6.60 4.44
C ARG A 39 1.20 -6.48 5.92
N GLU A 40 1.21 -7.59 6.65
CA GLU A 40 1.03 -7.62 8.09
C GLU A 40 2.18 -6.93 8.83
N PHE A 41 3.42 -7.17 8.39
CA PHE A 41 4.60 -6.49 8.93
C PHE A 41 4.54 -4.98 8.71
N ARG A 42 4.14 -4.51 7.52
CA ARG A 42 3.93 -3.08 7.25
C ARG A 42 2.83 -2.49 8.11
N ARG A 43 1.72 -3.21 8.31
CA ARG A 43 0.60 -2.76 9.15
C ARG A 43 0.98 -2.70 10.63
N GLY A 44 1.69 -3.70 11.13
CA GLY A 44 2.22 -3.70 12.50
C GLY A 44 3.22 -2.58 12.71
N LYS A 45 4.14 -2.35 11.77
CA LYS A 45 5.04 -1.20 11.82
C LYS A 45 4.32 0.14 11.80
N ALA A 46 3.29 0.30 10.98
CA ALA A 46 2.52 1.54 10.93
C ALA A 46 1.77 1.80 12.24
N GLY A 47 1.14 0.78 12.82
CA GLY A 47 0.49 0.90 14.13
C GLY A 47 1.46 1.20 15.27
N LEU A 48 2.66 0.63 15.24
CA LEU A 48 3.72 0.94 16.22
C LEU A 48 4.26 2.37 16.05
N ILE A 49 4.36 2.88 14.82
CA ILE A 49 4.79 4.27 14.58
C ILE A 49 3.69 5.24 15.03
N GLU A 50 2.41 4.91 14.87
CA GLU A 50 1.31 5.69 15.44
C GLU A 50 1.33 5.67 16.98
N GLU A 51 1.57 4.52 17.61
CA GLU A 51 1.62 4.38 19.07
C GLU A 51 2.85 5.08 19.71
N ILE A 52 3.98 5.13 19.01
CA ILE A 52 5.18 5.85 19.45
C ILE A 52 5.10 7.35 19.09
N GLY A 53 4.41 7.70 18.00
CA GLY A 53 4.20 9.09 17.56
C GLY A 53 3.16 9.85 18.38
N GLU A 54 2.22 9.15 19.04
CA GLU A 54 1.29 9.75 20.00
C GLU A 54 1.99 10.25 21.29
N GLU A 55 3.25 9.89 21.55
CA GLU A 55 4.05 10.47 22.64
C GLU A 55 4.87 11.72 22.22
N GLU A 56 4.97 12.04 20.91
CA GLU A 56 5.72 13.21 20.41
C GLU A 56 4.89 14.25 19.61
N GLU A 57 3.60 14.01 19.31
CA GLU A 57 2.75 14.97 18.59
C GLU A 57 1.57 15.51 19.43
N GLU A 58 1.87 16.22 20.52
CA GLU A 58 0.96 17.27 21.06
C GLU A 58 1.39 18.66 20.57
N GLU A 59 1.75 18.84 19.29
CA GLU A 59 1.78 20.18 18.66
C GLU A 59 1.84 20.10 17.12
N GLU A 60 0.75 19.73 16.44
CA GLU A 60 0.43 20.42 15.17
C GLU A 60 -1.05 20.29 14.79
N GLU A 61 -1.77 21.39 14.94
CA GLU A 61 -3.13 21.58 14.47
C GLU A 61 -3.22 21.45 12.94
N THR A 62 -4.05 20.54 12.40
CA THR A 62 -4.82 20.85 11.18
C THR A 62 -6.23 20.24 11.19
N PRO A 63 -7.27 21.02 11.53
CA PRO A 63 -8.65 20.58 11.50
C PRO A 63 -9.27 20.87 10.13
N LYS A 64 -9.11 19.99 9.13
CA LYS A 64 -9.74 20.22 7.82
C LYS A 64 -10.13 18.97 7.03
N ARG A 65 -11.02 18.12 7.57
CA ARG A 65 -11.74 17.16 6.70
C ARG A 65 -13.15 16.70 7.08
N LYS A 66 -13.87 17.37 7.99
CA LYS A 66 -15.23 16.92 8.36
C LYS A 66 -16.38 17.94 8.29
N ARG A 67 -16.23 19.12 7.69
CA ARG A 67 -17.31 20.13 7.66
C ARG A 67 -17.84 20.61 6.29
N ALA A 68 -17.14 20.38 5.17
CA ALA A 68 -17.57 20.99 3.89
C ALA A 68 -18.62 20.21 3.07
N ALA A 69 -18.99 18.97 3.44
CA ALA A 69 -19.84 18.12 2.59
C ALA A 69 -21.28 17.92 3.06
N LYS A 70 -21.71 18.52 4.20
CA LYS A 70 -23.06 18.27 4.76
C LYS A 70 -24.00 19.47 4.83
N GLU A 71 -23.55 20.69 4.48
CA GLU A 71 -24.42 21.88 4.50
C GLU A 71 -25.04 22.25 3.15
N LEU A 72 -24.59 21.70 2.02
CA LEU A 72 -25.14 22.09 0.69
C LEU A 72 -26.44 21.38 0.27
N THR A 73 -26.96 20.42 1.03
CA THR A 73 -28.16 19.64 0.62
C THR A 73 -29.43 19.92 1.40
N LYS A 74 -29.42 20.82 2.41
CA LYS A 74 -30.62 21.14 3.21
C LYS A 74 -31.31 22.47 2.86
N GLY A 75 -30.76 23.27 1.95
CA GLY A 75 -31.23 24.64 1.67
C GLY A 75 -32.23 24.83 0.53
N LYS A 76 -32.67 23.79 -0.20
CA LYS A 76 -33.47 23.95 -1.44
C LYS A 76 -34.92 23.44 -1.42
N THR A 77 -35.50 23.14 -0.26
CA THR A 77 -36.88 22.58 -0.17
C THR A 77 -37.93 23.46 0.51
N LYS A 78 -37.69 24.76 0.76
CA LYS A 78 -38.71 25.61 1.41
C LYS A 78 -38.98 27.00 0.80
N ALA A 79 -38.70 27.18 -0.49
CA ALA A 79 -38.98 28.44 -1.21
C ALA A 79 -39.96 28.29 -2.39
N LYS A 80 -40.69 27.18 -2.48
CA LYS A 80 -41.67 26.97 -3.55
C LYS A 80 -42.82 26.09 -3.07
N GLN A 81 -43.82 26.73 -2.48
CA GLN A 81 -45.25 26.36 -2.35
C GLN A 81 -45.77 26.79 -0.97
N SER A 82 -46.83 27.60 -1.03
CA SER A 82 -47.76 27.97 0.05
C SER A 82 -47.40 29.19 0.88
#